data_AF-A0A933B4X4-F1
#
_entry.id   AF-A0A933B4X4-F1
#
_cell.length_a   1.000
_cell.length_b   1.000
_cell.length_c   1.000
_cell.angle_alpha   90.00
_cell.angle_beta   90.00
_cell.angle_gamma   90.00
#
_symmetry.space_group_name_H-M   'P 1'
#
loop_
_entity.id
_entity.type
_entity.pdbx_description
1 polymer ?
#
loop_
_entity_poly.entity_id
_entity_poly.type
_entity_poly.pdbx_seq_one_letter_code
_entity_poly.pdbx_strand_id
1 'polypeptide(L)'
;MYVTRRQFLKLSGAAGIGLYLASQELSLWALEPVTEVDNPLAYYPSRDWEKLYRDQYRYDSTFSWVCSPNDTHACRVLAYVRNGVVVRLGSEYNYETYADLYGNKATPNW
;
A
#
# COMPACT_ATOMS: atom_id res chain seq x y z
N MET A 1 32.01 32.97 2.18
CA MET A 1 32.15 32.90 3.65
C MET A 1 32.44 31.44 4.00
N TYR A 2 33.64 31.11 4.47
CA TYR A 2 34.01 29.73 4.79
C TYR A 2 33.74 29.43 6.27
N VAL A 3 32.87 28.46 6.54
CA VAL A 3 32.58 28.00 7.91
C VAL A 3 33.64 26.96 8.29
N THR A 4 34.36 27.20 9.37
CA THR A 4 35.34 26.23 9.87
C THR A 4 34.65 25.02 10.50
N ARG A 5 35.28 23.84 10.48
CA ARG A 5 34.75 22.61 11.10
C ARG A 5 34.32 22.80 12.56
N ARG A 6 35.08 23.59 13.34
CA ARG A 6 34.75 23.90 14.74
C ARG A 6 33.50 24.79 14.84
N GLN A 7 33.37 25.79 13.98
CA GLN A 7 32.17 26.64 13.95
C GLN A 7 30.95 25.83 13.53
N PHE A 8 31.09 24.96 12.52
CA PHE A 8 30.04 24.03 12.12
C PHE A 8 29.58 23.16 13.29
N LEU A 9 30.51 22.49 14.00
CA LEU A 9 30.15 21.65 15.15
C LEU A 9 29.47 22.42 16.29
N LYS A 10 29.91 23.65 16.56
CA LYS A 10 29.26 24.52 17.56
C LYS A 10 27.86 24.93 17.14
N LEU A 11 27.68 25.30 15.88
CA LEU A 11 26.37 25.66 15.32
C LEU A 11 25.42 24.47 15.32
N SER A 12 25.87 23.30 14.84
CA SER A 12 25.06 22.09 14.82
C SER A 12 24.70 21.59 16.22
N GLY A 13 25.64 21.66 17.18
CA GLY A 13 25.37 21.32 18.57
C GLY A 13 24.37 22.28 19.23
N ALA A 14 24.53 23.59 19.02
CA ALA A 14 23.60 24.60 19.53
C ALA A 14 22.21 24.47 18.89
N ALA A 15 22.14 24.17 17.58
CA ALA A 15 20.89 23.92 16.88
C ALA A 15 20.19 22.64 17.39
N GLY A 16 20.95 21.56 17.63
CA GLY A 16 20.42 20.32 18.18
C GLY A 16 19.83 20.49 19.59
N ILE A 17 20.53 21.23 20.46
CA ILE A 17 20.01 21.56 21.81
C ILE A 17 18.79 22.48 21.71
N GLY A 18 18.81 23.47 20.81
CA GLY A 18 17.67 24.35 20.57
C GLY A 18 16.42 23.59 20.10
N LEU A 19 16.58 22.64 19.17
CA LEU A 19 15.52 21.75 18.72
C LEU A 19 15.03 20.82 19.83
N TYR A 20 15.92 20.30 20.68
CA TYR A 20 15.54 19.48 21.83
C TYR A 20 14.73 20.27 22.86
N LEU A 21 15.14 21.50 23.18
CA LEU A 21 14.40 22.35 24.12
C LEU A 21 13.06 22.82 23.54
N ALA A 22 13.01 23.08 22.23
CA ALA A 22 11.79 23.43 21.52
C ALA A 22 10.94 22.22 21.10
N SER A 23 11.39 20.98 21.37
CA SER A 23 10.72 19.74 20.92
C SER A 23 9.32 19.56 21.50
N GLN A 24 9.01 20.21 22.62
CA GLN A 24 7.67 20.18 23.21
C GLN A 24 6.68 21.11 22.49
N GLU A 25 7.18 22.14 21.79
CA GLU A 25 6.40 23.14 21.05
C GLU A 25 6.38 22.84 19.54
N LEU A 26 7.51 22.37 19.01
CA LEU A 26 7.61 21.77 17.69
C LEU A 26 6.83 20.47 17.77
N SER A 27 5.76 20.33 16.99
CA SER A 27 4.91 19.13 16.92
C SER A 27 5.68 17.88 16.42
N LEU A 28 6.67 17.43 17.19
CA LEU A 28 7.49 16.24 16.95
C LEU A 28 6.79 14.96 17.42
N TRP A 29 5.53 15.06 17.88
CA TRP A 29 4.64 13.93 18.16
C TRP A 29 4.57 12.92 17.00
N ALA A 30 4.76 13.38 15.76
CA ALA A 30 4.80 12.52 14.57
C ALA A 30 6.04 11.60 14.50
N LEU A 31 7.07 11.89 15.30
CA LEU A 31 8.31 11.11 15.38
C LEU A 31 8.43 10.31 16.68
N GLU A 32 7.52 10.50 17.63
CA GLU A 32 7.51 9.69 18.86
C GLU A 32 7.02 8.27 18.54
N PRO A 33 7.74 7.22 19.02
CA PRO A 33 7.25 5.87 18.93
C PRO A 33 5.91 5.77 19.65
N VAL A 34 4.86 5.36 18.93
CA VAL A 34 3.50 5.24 19.47
C VAL A 34 3.44 4.23 20.63
N THR A 35 4.31 3.21 20.61
CA THR A 35 4.49 2.22 21.67
C THR A 35 5.93 1.73 21.67
N GLU A 36 6.52 1.56 22.85
CA GLU A 36 7.80 0.88 23.01
C GLU A 36 7.63 -0.63 22.71
N VAL A 37 8.42 -1.16 21.78
CA VAL A 37 8.36 -2.55 21.33
C VAL A 37 9.73 -3.19 21.45
N ASP A 38 9.87 -4.15 22.36
CA ASP A 38 11.16 -4.78 22.65
C ASP A 38 11.64 -5.68 21.50
N ASN A 39 10.76 -6.53 20.95
CA ASN A 39 11.04 -7.33 19.75
C ASN A 39 9.87 -7.28 18.75
N PRO A 40 9.97 -6.46 17.68
CA PRO A 40 8.91 -6.28 16.69
C PRO A 40 8.66 -7.51 15.80
N LEU A 41 9.57 -8.51 15.81
CA LEU A 41 9.38 -9.78 15.09
C LEU A 41 8.67 -10.83 15.95
N ALA A 42 8.76 -10.72 17.28
CA ALA A 42 8.09 -11.63 18.21
C ALA A 42 6.64 -11.21 18.48
N TYR A 43 6.39 -9.90 18.58
CA TYR A 43 5.07 -9.36 18.85
C TYR A 43 4.90 -7.98 18.21
N TYR A 44 3.82 -7.79 17.46
CA TYR A 44 3.45 -6.51 16.89
C TYR A 44 2.31 -5.91 17.71
N PRO A 45 2.55 -4.91 18.57
CA PRO A 45 1.49 -4.31 19.37
C PRO A 45 0.48 -3.59 18.48
N SER A 46 -0.81 -3.73 18.82
CA SER A 46 -1.97 -3.13 18.14
C SER A 46 -2.00 -3.31 16.62
N ARG A 47 -2.85 -4.22 16.15
CA ARG A 47 -3.06 -4.50 14.71
C ARG A 47 -4.30 -3.81 14.15
N ASP A 48 -4.89 -2.90 14.91
CA ASP A 48 -6.12 -2.20 14.52
C ASP A 48 -5.94 -1.37 13.25
N TRP A 49 -4.73 -0.89 12.97
CA TRP A 49 -4.42 -0.18 11.73
C TRP A 49 -4.63 -1.05 10.48
N GLU A 50 -4.50 -2.37 10.59
CA GLU A 50 -4.70 -3.29 9.45
C GLU A 50 -6.14 -3.25 8.94
N LYS A 51 -7.11 -2.85 9.79
CA LYS A 51 -8.51 -2.69 9.38
C LYS A 51 -8.65 -1.67 8.25
N LEU A 52 -7.77 -0.67 8.19
CA LEU A 52 -7.74 0.33 7.13
C LEU A 52 -7.43 -0.32 5.79
N TYR A 53 -6.38 -1.14 5.72
CA TYR A 53 -6.00 -1.83 4.49
C TYR A 53 -7.02 -2.90 4.09
N ARG A 54 -7.57 -3.64 5.07
CA ARG A 54 -8.66 -4.60 4.81
C ARG A 54 -9.90 -3.89 4.27
N ASP A 55 -10.24 -2.75 4.85
CA ASP A 55 -11.35 -1.95 4.35
C ASP A 55 -11.05 -1.43 2.96
N GLN A 56 -9.88 -0.85 2.67
CA GLN A 56 -9.51 -0.40 1.32
C GLN A 56 -9.63 -1.51 0.27
N TYR A 57 -9.28 -2.75 0.62
CA TYR A 57 -9.35 -3.90 -0.29
C TYR A 57 -10.77 -4.49 -0.45
N ARG A 58 -11.71 -4.12 0.42
CA ARG A 58 -13.09 -4.62 0.44
C ARG A 58 -13.90 -4.08 -0.75
N TYR A 59 -14.83 -4.91 -1.23
CA TYR A 59 -15.79 -4.62 -2.28
C TYR A 59 -17.18 -5.17 -1.89
N ASP A 60 -18.24 -4.67 -2.53
CA ASP A 60 -19.63 -5.03 -2.26
C ASP A 60 -20.14 -6.09 -3.25
N SER A 61 -19.69 -6.03 -4.50
CA SER A 61 -20.06 -6.97 -5.55
C SER A 61 -18.98 -7.09 -6.62
N THR A 62 -19.12 -8.08 -7.49
CA THR A 62 -18.26 -8.28 -8.65
C THR A 62 -19.08 -8.59 -9.88
N PHE A 63 -18.53 -8.28 -11.05
CA PHE A 63 -19.06 -8.75 -12.33
C PHE A 63 -17.94 -8.91 -13.35
N SER A 64 -18.20 -9.77 -14.33
CA SER A 64 -17.27 -10.10 -15.41
C SER A 64 -17.52 -9.23 -16.63
N TRP A 65 -16.45 -8.82 -17.31
CA TRP A 65 -16.52 -8.16 -18.60
C TRP A 65 -15.33 -8.53 -19.47
N VAL A 66 -15.39 -8.23 -20.76
CA VAL A 66 -14.29 -8.44 -21.70
C VAL A 66 -13.66 -7.10 -22.05
N CYS A 67 -12.35 -6.98 -21.86
CA CYS A 67 -11.58 -5.86 -22.35
C CYS A 67 -11.39 -6.01 -23.85
N SER A 68 -11.98 -5.11 -24.66
CA SER A 68 -11.95 -5.20 -26.13
C SER A 68 -11.29 -4.00 -26.83
N PRO A 69 -10.09 -3.54 -26.43
CA PRO A 69 -9.27 -2.69 -27.27
C PRO A 69 -8.70 -3.53 -28.44
N ASN A 70 -8.04 -2.87 -29.38
CA ASN A 70 -7.36 -3.56 -30.49
C ASN A 70 -6.01 -4.16 -30.01
N ASP A 71 -6.07 -5.12 -29.09
CA ASP A 71 -4.91 -5.78 -28.48
C ASP A 71 -4.82 -7.29 -28.76
N THR A 72 -5.79 -7.82 -29.53
CA THR A 72 -6.00 -9.24 -29.87
C THR A 72 -6.21 -10.19 -28.69
N HIS A 73 -6.13 -9.71 -27.46
CA HIS A 73 -6.10 -10.56 -26.27
C HIS A 73 -7.49 -10.83 -25.72
N ALA A 74 -8.40 -9.86 -25.79
CA ALA A 74 -9.77 -9.98 -25.30
C ALA A 74 -9.84 -10.50 -23.85
N CYS A 75 -9.10 -9.88 -22.93
CA CYS A 75 -9.02 -10.31 -21.53
C CYS A 75 -10.43 -10.41 -20.91
N ARG A 76 -10.75 -11.54 -20.27
CA ARG A 76 -11.85 -11.61 -19.32
C ARG A 76 -11.39 -11.01 -17.99
N VAL A 77 -12.05 -9.95 -17.56
CA VAL A 77 -11.68 -9.16 -16.39
C VAL A 77 -12.80 -9.22 -15.35
N LEU A 78 -12.43 -9.43 -14.09
CA LEU A 78 -13.31 -9.30 -12.94
C LEU A 78 -13.25 -7.86 -12.42
N ALA A 79 -14.37 -7.15 -12.50
CA ALA A 79 -14.52 -5.84 -11.88
C ALA A 79 -15.00 -6.00 -10.43
N TYR A 80 -14.34 -5.31 -9.51
CA TYR A 80 -14.75 -5.21 -8.11
C TYR A 80 -15.44 -3.86 -7.89
N VAL A 81 -16.66 -3.89 -7.39
CA VAL A 81 -17.52 -2.71 -7.22
C VAL A 81 -17.65 -2.38 -5.75
N ARG A 82 -17.54 -1.10 -5.43
CA ARG A 82 -17.83 -0.57 -4.09
C ARG A 82 -18.61 0.73 -4.21
N ASN A 83 -19.69 0.87 -3.45
CA ASN A 83 -20.58 2.03 -3.50
C ASN A 83 -21.05 2.35 -4.94
N GLY A 84 -21.28 1.33 -5.76
CA GLY A 84 -21.68 1.48 -7.16
C GLY A 84 -20.58 1.91 -8.14
N VAL A 85 -19.32 2.01 -7.69
CA VAL A 85 -18.17 2.41 -8.52
C VAL A 85 -17.20 1.25 -8.65
N VAL A 86 -16.64 1.04 -9.85
CA VAL A 86 -15.55 0.08 -10.04
C VAL A 86 -14.29 0.62 -9.38
N VAL A 87 -13.76 -0.11 -8.38
CA VAL A 87 -12.59 0.29 -7.60
C VAL A 87 -11.33 -0.52 -7.91
N ARG A 88 -11.49 -1.70 -8.51
CA ARG A 88 -10.37 -2.58 -8.89
C ARG A 88 -10.75 -3.48 -10.06
N LEU A 89 -9.75 -3.83 -10.86
CA LEU A 89 -9.80 -4.89 -11.87
C LEU A 89 -8.89 -6.05 -11.44
N GLY A 90 -9.29 -7.28 -11.75
CA GLY A 90 -8.46 -8.47 -11.54
C GLY A 90 -8.85 -9.61 -12.46
N SER A 91 -8.23 -10.77 -12.26
CA SER A 91 -8.54 -12.00 -12.99
C SER A 91 -9.55 -12.85 -12.23
N GLU A 92 -10.36 -13.60 -12.96
CA GLU A 92 -11.23 -14.63 -12.37
C GLU A 92 -10.49 -15.95 -12.08
N TYR A 93 -9.33 -16.16 -12.73
CA TYR A 93 -8.54 -17.39 -12.60
C TYR A 93 -9.31 -18.68 -12.91
N ASN A 94 -10.30 -18.60 -13.81
CA ASN A 94 -11.14 -19.72 -14.25
C ASN A 94 -10.94 -20.06 -15.73
N TYR A 95 -9.71 -19.86 -16.22
CA TYR A 95 -9.31 -20.00 -17.64
C TYR A 95 -9.63 -21.39 -18.21
N GLU A 96 -9.60 -22.42 -17.37
CA GLU A 96 -9.92 -23.80 -17.69
C GLU A 96 -11.41 -24.09 -17.91
N THR A 97 -12.29 -23.17 -17.49
CA THR A 97 -13.73 -23.39 -17.55
C THR A 97 -14.31 -23.08 -18.93
N TYR A 98 -13.70 -22.15 -19.67
CA TYR A 98 -14.15 -21.72 -20.99
C TYR A 98 -13.25 -22.25 -22.10
N ALA A 99 -13.78 -22.24 -23.33
CA ALA A 99 -13.12 -22.77 -24.50
C ALA A 99 -13.12 -21.77 -25.65
N ASP A 100 -12.17 -21.92 -26.57
CA ASP A 100 -12.20 -21.23 -27.86
C ASP A 100 -13.31 -21.79 -28.77
N LEU A 101 -13.44 -21.23 -29.97
CA LEU A 101 -14.44 -21.66 -30.97
C LEU A 101 -14.29 -23.12 -31.43
N TYR A 102 -13.12 -23.72 -31.21
CA TYR A 102 -12.81 -25.10 -31.58
C TYR A 102 -12.96 -26.06 -30.39
N GLY A 103 -13.30 -25.56 -29.20
CA GLY A 103 -13.43 -26.36 -27.99
C GLY A 103 -12.13 -26.56 -27.22
N ASN A 104 -11.02 -25.92 -27.61
CA ASN A 104 -9.77 -26.00 -26.86
C ASN A 104 -9.89 -25.23 -25.55
N LYS A 105 -9.36 -25.80 -24.47
CA LYS A 105 -9.36 -25.21 -23.13
C LYS A 105 -7.93 -25.00 -22.62
N ALA A 106 -7.73 -23.93 -21.86
CA ALA A 106 -6.50 -23.74 -21.10
C ALA A 106 -6.44 -24.72 -19.91
N THR A 107 -5.23 -25.04 -19.45
CA THR A 107 -5.05 -25.77 -18.19
C THR A 107 -5.06 -24.80 -17.01
N PRO A 108 -5.36 -25.24 -15.77
CA PRO A 108 -5.35 -24.36 -14.59
C PRO A 108 -4.01 -23.66 -14.29
N ASN A 109 -2.90 -24.17 -14.85
CA ASN A 109 -1.55 -23.66 -14.63
C ASN A 109 -1.12 -22.55 -15.62
N TRP A 110 -2.03 -22.14 -16.51
CA TRP A 110 -1.77 -21.13 -17.53
C TRP A 110 -2.23 -19.75 -17.07
#